data_AF-A0A399G0K3-F1
#
_entry.id   AF-A0A399G0K3-F1
#
_cell.length_a   1.000
_cell.length_b   1.000
_cell.length_c   1.000
_cell.angle_alpha   90.00
_cell.angle_beta   90.00
_cell.angle_gamma   90.00
#
_symmetry.space_group_name_H-M   'P 1'
#
loop_
_entity.id
_entity.type
_entity.pdbx_description
1 polymer ?
#
loop_
_entity_poly.entity_id
_entity_poly.type
_entity_poly.pdbx_seq_one_letter_code
_entity_poly.pdbx_strand_id
1 'polypeptide(L)' 'MEERGSDKHGPRIDEDLKEEIDGVLKSGGPTRAEEWREPEPVVDDQGIPATDREAVQREEESE' A
#
# COMPACT_ATOMS: atom_id res chain seq x y z
N MET A 1 27.14 13.05 -9.64
CA MET A 1 26.32 11.97 -10.21
C MET A 1 26.04 11.02 -9.05
N GLU A 2 24.80 10.96 -8.57
CA GLU A 2 24.40 10.05 -7.49
C GLU A 2 24.26 8.63 -8.07
N GLU A 3 25.01 7.66 -7.52
CA GLU A 3 24.91 6.26 -7.92
C GLU A 3 23.70 5.61 -7.23
N ARG A 4 22.69 5.28 -8.04
CA ARG A 4 21.38 4.84 -7.55
C ARG A 4 21.35 3.32 -7.40
N GLY A 5 22.02 2.77 -6.37
CA GLY A 5 21.75 1.46 -5.73
C GLY A 5 21.67 0.17 -6.59
N SER A 6 21.93 0.22 -7.90
CA SER A 6 21.68 -0.85 -8.87
C SER A 6 22.84 -1.85 -9.01
N ASP A 7 23.70 -2.00 -8.00
CA ASP A 7 24.89 -2.86 -8.07
C ASP A 7 24.68 -4.28 -7.50
N LYS A 8 23.60 -4.53 -6.76
CA LYS A 8 23.33 -5.82 -6.09
C LYS A 8 22.67 -6.84 -7.02
N HIS A 9 21.75 -6.37 -7.85
CA HIS A 9 20.94 -7.18 -8.74
C HIS A 9 21.05 -6.61 -10.16
N GLY A 10 20.95 -7.50 -11.15
CA GLY A 10 20.94 -7.07 -12.54
C GLY A 10 19.64 -6.28 -12.85
N PRO A 11 19.68 -5.30 -13.76
CA PRO A 11 18.55 -4.39 -14.03
C PRO A 11 17.21 -5.12 -14.25
N ARG A 12 17.26 -6.24 -14.97
CA ARG A 12 16.09 -7.03 -15.32
C ARG A 12 15.42 -7.71 -14.12
N ILE A 13 16.19 -8.13 -13.11
CA ILE A 13 15.64 -8.79 -11.92
C ILE A 13 15.02 -7.74 -10.98
N ASP A 14 15.59 -6.53 -10.93
CA ASP A 14 15.04 -5.44 -10.14
C ASP A 14 13.76 -4.85 -10.74
N GLU A 15 13.64 -4.83 -12.07
CA GLU A 15 12.42 -4.36 -12.73
C GLU A 15 11.24 -5.32 -12.51
N ASP A 16 11.45 -6.64 -12.60
CA ASP A 16 10.43 -7.66 -12.30
C ASP A 16 9.95 -7.57 -10.84
N LEU A 17 10.91 -7.47 -9.90
CA LEU A 17 10.59 -7.42 -8.48
C LEU A 17 9.88 -6.12 -8.08
N LYS A 18 10.15 -5.03 -8.78
CA LYS A 18 9.46 -3.76 -8.58
C LYS A 18 8.03 -3.80 -9.16
N GLU A 19 7.83 -4.39 -10.33
CA GLU A 19 6.49 -4.50 -10.91
C GLU A 19 5.55 -5.36 -10.06
N GLU A 20 6.05 -6.41 -9.39
CA GLU A 20 5.20 -7.25 -8.54
C GLU A 20 4.73 -6.52 -7.26
N ILE A 21 5.61 -5.70 -6.67
CA ILE A 21 5.37 -5.09 -5.35
C ILE A 21 4.70 -3.71 -5.46
N ASP A 22 4.92 -2.99 -6.57
CA ASP A 22 4.39 -1.63 -6.77
C ASP A 22 2.86 -1.59 -6.88
N GLY A 23 2.24 -2.65 -7.40
CA GLY A 23 0.78 -2.78 -7.50
C GLY A 23 0.06 -2.90 -6.15
N VAL A 24 0.74 -3.46 -5.14
CA VAL A 24 0.19 -3.65 -3.80
C VAL A 24 0.48 -2.46 -2.89
N LEU A 25 1.62 -1.79 -3.07
CA LEU A 25 1.98 -0.65 -2.23
C LEU A 25 1.25 0.65 -2.61
N LYS A 26 0.82 0.76 -3.87
CA LYS A 26 0.06 1.93 -4.33
C LYS A 26 -1.45 1.82 -4.11
N SER A 27 -1.99 0.66 -3.75
CA SER A 27 -3.45 0.47 -3.75
C SER A 27 -4.15 1.10 -2.56
N GLY A 28 -3.45 1.39 -1.45
CA GLY A 28 -4.01 2.12 -0.29
C GLY A 28 -5.33 1.56 0.27
N GLY A 29 -5.63 0.30 -0.05
CA GLY A 29 -6.98 -0.19 -0.22
C GLY A 29 -7.01 -1.38 -1.18
N PRO A 30 -8.18 -1.96 -1.43
CA PRO A 30 -8.28 -3.29 -2.02
C PRO A 30 -7.76 -3.35 -3.46
N THR A 31 -7.03 -4.41 -3.78
CA THR A 31 -6.41 -4.64 -5.10
C THR A 31 -7.29 -5.46 -6.04
N ARG A 32 -8.56 -5.69 -5.65
CA ARG A 32 -9.53 -6.46 -6.43
C ARG A 32 -10.14 -5.58 -7.51
N ALA A 33 -10.43 -6.17 -8.68
CA ALA A 33 -10.89 -5.44 -9.86
C ALA A 33 -12.29 -4.80 -9.75
N GLU A 34 -13.03 -5.01 -8.66
CA GLU A 34 -14.44 -4.64 -8.53
C GLU A 34 -14.75 -3.99 -7.17
N GLU A 35 -14.09 -2.86 -6.91
CA GLU A 35 -14.26 -2.01 -5.72
C GLU A 35 -15.74 -1.66 -5.42
N TRP A 36 -16.61 -1.56 -6.43
CA TRP A 36 -18.05 -1.28 -6.27
C TRP A 36 -18.84 -2.41 -5.59
N ARG A 37 -18.29 -3.62 -5.56
CA ARG A 37 -18.82 -4.73 -4.75
C ARG A 37 -18.26 -4.70 -3.34
N GLU A 38 -17.22 -3.92 -3.11
CA GLU A 38 -16.59 -3.83 -1.82
C GLU A 38 -17.44 -2.93 -0.93
N PRO A 39 -17.74 -3.38 0.29
CA PRO A 39 -18.46 -2.54 1.23
C PRO A 39 -17.63 -1.30 1.54
N GLU A 40 -18.29 -0.15 1.70
CA GLU A 40 -17.60 1.06 2.14
C GLU A 40 -16.88 0.81 3.48
N PRO A 41 -15.66 1.34 3.65
CA PRO A 41 -14.93 1.18 4.88
C PRO A 41 -15.68 1.85 6.02
N VAL A 42 -15.72 1.19 7.16
CA VAL A 42 -16.25 1.75 8.39
C VAL A 42 -15.38 2.95 8.78
N VAL A 43 -15.97 4.03 9.31
CA VAL A 43 -15.24 5.28 9.58
C VAL A 43 -15.31 5.60 11.07
N ASP A 44 -14.19 6.06 11.64
CA ASP A 44 -14.11 6.47 13.04
C ASP A 44 -14.81 7.82 13.32
N ASP A 45 -14.80 8.23 14.59
CA ASP A 45 -15.40 9.49 15.05
C ASP A 45 -14.64 10.75 14.58
N GLN A 46 -13.39 10.58 14.11
CA GLN A 46 -12.59 11.63 13.49
C GLN A 46 -12.73 11.66 11.96
N GLY A 47 -13.54 10.76 11.39
CA GLY A 47 -13.81 10.70 9.97
C GLY A 47 -12.75 9.95 9.16
N ILE A 48 -11.88 9.17 9.80
CA ILE A 48 -10.84 8.40 9.11
C ILE A 48 -11.36 6.98 8.80
N PRO A 49 -11.27 6.50 7.54
CA PRO A 49 -11.79 5.19 7.19
C PRO A 49 -10.89 4.09 7.73
N ALA A 50 -11.49 2.97 8.12
CA ALA A 50 -10.84 1.79 8.67
C ALA A 50 -9.97 1.04 7.66
N THR A 51 -9.90 1.48 6.40
CA THR A 51 -8.94 1.03 5.39
C THR A 51 -7.76 1.98 5.23
N ASP A 52 -7.84 3.20 5.78
CA ASP A 52 -6.74 4.16 5.73
C ASP A 52 -5.63 3.67 6.62
N ARG A 53 -4.46 3.58 6.01
CA ARG A 53 -3.31 2.96 6.65
C ARG A 53 -2.93 3.69 7.93
N GLU A 54 -2.99 5.02 7.97
CA GLU A 54 -2.57 5.81 9.14
C GLU A 54 -3.60 5.75 10.29
N ALA A 55 -4.87 5.56 9.98
CA ALA A 55 -5.95 5.40 10.97
C ALA A 55 -5.86 4.08 11.71
N VAL A 56 -5.78 2.99 10.95
CA VAL A 56 -5.66 1.63 11.48
C VAL A 56 -4.42 1.53 12.36
N GLN A 57 -3.33 2.22 11.98
CA GLN A 57 -2.12 2.29 12.79
C GLN A 57 -2.27 3.08 14.11
N ARG A 58 -3.22 4.02 14.23
CA ARG A 58 -3.40 4.88 15.42
C ARG A 58 -4.28 4.25 16.50
N GLU A 59 -5.34 3.54 16.11
CA GLU A 59 -6.27 2.91 17.06
C GLU A 59 -5.65 1.71 17.80
N GLU A 60 -4.86 0.88 17.11
CA GLU A 60 -4.16 -0.29 17.67
C GLU A 60 -3.08 0.09 18.73
N GLU A 61 -2.58 1.33 18.74
CA GLU A 61 -1.53 1.81 19.67
C GLU A 61 -2.08 2.29 21.04
N SER A 62 -3.39 2.49 21.17
CA SER A 62 -4.04 3.06 22.37
C SER A 62 -4.58 2.01 23.36
N GLU A 63 -4.51 0.72 23.01
CA GLU A 63 -4.94 -0.45 23.81
C GLU A 63 -3.77 -1.12 24.54
#